data_AF-A0A0Q6GCS8-F1
#
_entry.id   AF-A0A0Q6GCS8-F1
#
_cell.length_a   1.000
_cell.length_b   1.000
_cell.length_c   1.000
_cell.angle_alpha   90.00
_cell.angle_beta   90.00
_cell.angle_gamma   90.00
#
_symmetry.space_group_name_H-M   'P 1'
#
loop_
_entity.id
_entity.type
_entity.pdbx_description
1 polymer ?
#
loop_
_entity_poly.entity_id
_entity_poly.type
_entity_poly.pdbx_seq_one_letter_code
_entity_poly.pdbx_strand_id
1 'polypeptide(L)'
;MSQEARGNGRERDYSGVRVLYLGRRSADVSAAVSAAVPGAELTFVDAEPLHGLSVDGDAVVVMDGSHDPSDVPALLDAAGRRSVGMVVGSRSVSGGRDGSSLARRVGTRVANLMIRHVVDLPVHDVTSSFRVYSGDAWRSIGGVSVLRDGVLPALIASAHAVHHQRWVIAEVPVSTLPSSTRTLSDVASAAGTVATLARRRRA
;
A
#
# COMPACT_ATOMS: atom_id res chain seq x y z
N MET A 1 31.70 -25.14 11.86
CA MET A 1 32.00 -23.81 12.47
C MET A 1 30.97 -22.83 11.95
N SER A 2 29.88 -22.65 12.69
CA SER A 2 28.79 -21.76 12.36
C SER A 2 29.20 -20.32 12.66
N GLN A 3 29.24 -19.48 11.62
CA GLN A 3 29.08 -18.03 11.75
C GLN A 3 27.75 -17.65 11.11
N GLU A 4 27.28 -16.45 11.45
CA GLU A 4 26.08 -15.76 10.95
C GLU A 4 24.78 -16.03 11.70
N ALA A 5 24.57 -15.28 12.79
CA ALA A 5 23.27 -14.69 13.14
C ALA A 5 23.43 -13.70 14.30
N ARG A 6 24.06 -12.54 14.06
CA ARG A 6 23.96 -11.38 14.97
C ARG A 6 23.90 -10.08 14.17
N GLY A 7 22.83 -9.94 13.39
CA GLY A 7 22.43 -8.67 12.78
C GLY A 7 21.74 -7.77 13.81
N ASN A 8 22.55 -6.99 14.53
CA ASN A 8 22.29 -5.63 15.00
C ASN A 8 20.83 -5.24 15.31
N GLY A 9 20.40 -5.46 16.56
CA GLY A 9 19.16 -4.88 17.12
C GLY A 9 19.32 -3.39 17.38
N ARG A 10 19.30 -2.57 16.32
CA ARG A 10 18.88 -1.18 16.48
C ARG A 10 17.40 -1.24 16.86
N GLU A 11 17.07 -0.81 18.07
CA GLU A 11 15.71 -0.50 18.44
C GLU A 11 15.15 0.44 17.39
N ARG A 12 14.18 -0.04 16.62
CA ARG A 12 13.60 0.70 15.49
C ARG A 12 12.66 1.73 16.07
N ASP A 13 12.92 3.00 15.76
CA ASP A 13 12.04 4.08 16.15
C ASP A 13 10.87 4.17 15.16
N TYR A 14 9.65 4.03 15.69
CA TYR A 14 8.41 4.14 14.92
C TYR A 14 7.55 5.34 15.35
N SER A 15 8.06 6.26 16.18
CA SER A 15 7.24 7.37 16.71
C SER A 15 6.71 8.30 15.61
N GLY A 16 7.44 8.42 14.51
CA GLY A 16 7.06 9.17 13.31
C GLY A 16 6.18 8.40 12.32
N VAL A 17 5.88 7.12 12.58
CA VAL A 17 5.08 6.28 11.68
C VAL A 17 3.60 6.45 11.98
N ARG A 18 2.81 6.57 10.91
CA ARG A 18 1.35 6.58 10.94
C ARG A 18 0.80 5.37 10.20
N VAL A 19 -0.11 4.63 10.82
CA VAL A 19 -0.76 3.45 10.23
C VAL A 19 -2.23 3.78 9.99
N LEU A 20 -2.61 3.83 8.71
CA LEU A 20 -3.98 3.93 8.23
C LEU A 20 -4.52 2.52 7.98
N TYR A 21 -5.38 2.05 8.87
CA TYR A 21 -6.05 0.76 8.72
C TYR A 21 -7.42 0.93 8.09
N LEU A 22 -7.62 0.33 6.91
CA LEU A 22 -8.86 0.36 6.16
C LEU A 22 -9.81 -0.74 6.67
N GLY A 23 -10.77 -0.35 7.48
CA GLY A 23 -11.80 -1.21 8.05
C GLY A 23 -12.17 -0.85 9.48
N ARG A 24 -13.11 -1.63 10.03
CA ARG A 24 -13.66 -1.40 11.36
C ARG A 24 -12.59 -1.47 12.44
N ARG A 25 -12.79 -0.65 13.48
CA ARG A 25 -11.98 -0.68 14.69
C ARG A 25 -11.95 -2.08 15.29
N SER A 26 -10.75 -2.58 15.58
CA SER A 26 -10.54 -3.91 16.17
C SER A 26 -9.40 -3.88 17.20
N ALA A 27 -9.64 -4.50 18.36
CA ALA A 27 -8.64 -4.65 19.41
C ALA A 27 -7.49 -5.57 18.96
N ASP A 28 -7.81 -6.65 18.25
CA ASP A 28 -6.82 -7.60 17.74
C ASP A 28 -5.87 -6.94 16.73
N VAL A 29 -6.43 -6.12 15.83
CA VAL A 29 -5.63 -5.33 14.88
C VAL A 29 -4.76 -4.31 15.63
N SER A 30 -5.32 -3.63 16.63
CA SER A 30 -4.58 -2.65 17.43
C SER A 30 -3.40 -3.31 18.14
N ALA A 31 -3.61 -4.49 18.73
CA ALA A 31 -2.56 -5.26 19.40
C ALA A 31 -1.49 -5.75 18.41
N ALA A 32 -1.91 -6.28 17.26
CA ALA A 32 -0.99 -6.77 16.24
C ALA A 32 -0.12 -5.65 15.64
N VAL A 33 -0.71 -4.49 15.34
CA VAL A 33 0.04 -3.31 14.86
C VAL A 33 1.00 -2.81 15.95
N SER A 34 0.55 -2.71 17.21
CA SER A 34 1.41 -2.26 18.31
C SER A 34 2.58 -3.21 18.57
N ALA A 35 2.39 -4.51 18.36
CA ALA A 35 3.45 -5.51 18.45
C ALA A 35 4.44 -5.42 17.28
N ALA A 36 3.96 -5.16 16.07
CA ALA A 36 4.79 -5.09 14.86
C ALA A 36 5.58 -3.77 14.75
N VAL A 37 4.96 -2.65 15.12
CA VAL A 37 5.52 -1.29 15.01
C VAL A 37 5.23 -0.51 16.30
N PRO A 38 5.90 -0.84 17.42
CA PRO A 38 5.66 -0.19 18.70
C PRO A 38 5.93 1.31 18.65
N GLY A 39 4.93 2.12 19.04
CA GLY A 39 5.02 3.58 19.03
C GLY A 39 4.44 4.26 17.78
N ALA A 40 4.07 3.49 16.74
CA ALA A 40 3.34 4.04 15.61
C ALA A 40 1.91 4.45 16.01
N GLU A 41 1.41 5.55 15.43
CA GLU A 41 0.02 5.97 15.65
C GLU A 41 -0.90 5.26 14.66
N LEU A 42 -1.91 4.55 15.19
CA LEU A 42 -2.89 3.80 14.40
C LEU A 42 -4.19 4.57 14.27
N THR A 43 -4.63 4.78 13.04
CA THR A 43 -5.92 5.38 12.69
C THR A 43 -6.77 4.36 11.93
N PHE A 44 -7.98 4.09 12.42
CA PHE A 44 -8.96 3.27 11.72
C PHE A 44 -9.80 4.14 10.78
N VAL A 45 -10.02 3.63 9.58
CA VAL A 45 -10.80 4.26 8.52
C VAL A 45 -11.92 3.30 8.13
N ASP A 46 -13.14 3.59 8.58
CA ASP A 46 -14.34 2.89 8.12
C ASP A 46 -14.87 3.51 6.81
N ALA A 47 -15.51 2.68 5.98
CA ALA A 47 -15.82 3.00 4.59
C ALA A 47 -16.59 4.33 4.37
N GLU A 48 -15.94 5.22 3.61
CA GLU A 48 -16.35 6.44 2.88
C GLU A 48 -17.16 7.57 3.58
N PRO A 49 -16.79 8.86 3.39
CA PRO A 49 -15.55 9.38 2.78
C PRO A 49 -14.50 9.78 3.81
N LEU A 50 -13.23 9.66 3.42
CA LEU A 50 -12.03 10.16 4.11
C LEU A 50 -11.93 11.71 4.13
N HIS A 51 -13.07 12.39 4.24
CA HIS A 51 -13.12 13.84 4.33
C HIS A 51 -12.72 14.31 5.74
N GLY A 52 -11.76 15.23 5.80
CA GLY A 52 -11.33 15.87 7.06
C GLY A 52 -10.31 15.09 7.88
N LEU A 53 -9.91 13.90 7.44
CA LEU A 53 -8.75 13.23 8.03
C LEU A 53 -7.48 13.97 7.59
N SER A 54 -6.55 14.21 8.51
CA SER A 54 -5.19 14.69 8.21
C SER A 54 -4.24 13.75 8.92
N VAL A 55 -3.47 12.99 8.15
CA VAL A 55 -2.47 12.06 8.68
C VAL A 55 -1.17 12.36 7.99
N ASP A 56 -0.20 12.80 8.77
CA ASP A 56 1.16 13.08 8.35
C ASP A 56 2.14 12.46 9.34
N GLY A 57 3.29 12.04 8.83
CA GLY A 57 4.37 11.44 9.59
C GLY A 57 5.60 11.26 8.71
N ASP A 58 6.67 10.74 9.29
CA ASP A 58 7.91 10.40 8.59
C ASP A 58 7.69 9.25 7.61
N ALA A 59 6.74 8.36 7.92
CA ALA A 59 6.20 7.37 7.00
C ALA A 59 4.72 7.11 7.28
N VAL A 60 3.96 6.86 6.21
CA VAL A 60 2.53 6.52 6.28
C VAL A 60 2.32 5.12 5.72
N VAL A 61 1.84 4.21 6.55
CA VAL A 61 1.46 2.84 6.20
C VAL A 61 -0.03 2.82 5.91
N VAL A 62 -0.44 2.24 4.80
CA VAL A 62 -1.84 1.94 4.48
C VAL A 62 -1.98 0.43 4.42
N MET A 63 -2.95 -0.12 5.14
CA MET A 63 -3.20 -1.57 5.13
C MET A 63 -4.67 -1.90 5.39
N ASP A 64 -5.06 -3.12 5.07
CA ASP A 64 -6.36 -3.71 5.40
C ASP A 64 -6.18 -5.06 6.11
N GLY A 65 -7.28 -5.70 6.47
CA GLY A 65 -7.25 -7.00 7.16
C GLY A 65 -6.79 -8.20 6.32
N SER A 66 -6.36 -8.00 5.07
CA SER A 66 -5.87 -9.09 4.21
C SER A 66 -4.37 -9.35 4.30
N HIS A 67 -3.64 -8.48 5.02
CA HIS A 67 -2.19 -8.50 5.18
C HIS A 67 -1.79 -8.66 6.65
N ASP A 68 -0.64 -9.28 6.90
CA ASP A 68 -0.09 -9.45 8.24
C ASP A 68 0.65 -8.17 8.68
N PRO A 69 0.29 -7.54 9.82
CA PRO A 69 1.03 -6.38 10.34
C PRO A 69 2.53 -6.64 10.56
N SER A 70 2.96 -7.90 10.77
CA SER A 70 4.37 -8.25 10.95
C SER A 70 5.23 -8.02 9.71
N ASP A 71 4.63 -7.84 8.53
CA ASP A 71 5.34 -7.46 7.31
C ASP A 71 5.66 -5.95 7.26
N VAL A 72 4.99 -5.10 8.06
CA VAL A 72 5.14 -3.63 8.04
C VAL A 72 6.60 -3.18 8.23
N PRO A 73 7.39 -3.73 9.18
CA PRO A 73 8.79 -3.36 9.35
C PRO A 73 9.65 -3.55 8.10
N ALA A 74 9.40 -4.60 7.31
CA ALA A 74 10.15 -4.86 6.08
C ALA A 74 9.83 -3.83 4.98
N LEU A 75 8.57 -3.38 4.90
CA LEU A 75 8.18 -2.31 3.98
C LEU A 75 8.75 -0.96 4.41
N LEU A 76 8.75 -0.66 5.71
CA LEU A 76 9.35 0.56 6.26
C LEU A 76 10.86 0.63 5.99
N ASP A 77 11.59 -0.49 6.10
CA ASP A 77 13.02 -0.54 5.75
C ASP A 77 13.27 -0.22 4.27
N ALA A 78 12.40 -0.68 3.39
CA ALA A 78 12.47 -0.37 1.97
C ALA A 78 12.13 1.11 1.70
N ALA A 79 11.19 1.68 2.45
CA ALA A 79 10.77 3.08 2.33
C ALA A 79 11.82 4.06 2.86
N GLY A 80 12.63 3.66 3.84
CA GLY A 80 13.73 4.47 4.38
C GLY A 80 14.92 4.63 3.42
N ARG A 81 14.91 3.98 2.26
CA ARG A 81 15.96 4.12 1.24
C ARG A 81 15.79 5.46 0.50
N ARG A 82 16.93 6.07 0.13
CA ARG A 82 16.94 7.36 -0.58
C ARG A 82 16.07 7.29 -1.85
N SER A 83 15.28 8.34 -2.06
CA SER A 83 14.41 8.52 -3.23
C SER A 83 13.27 7.50 -3.36
N VAL A 84 13.07 6.59 -2.40
CA VAL A 84 11.88 5.73 -2.36
C VAL A 84 10.72 6.54 -1.80
N GLY A 85 9.73 6.81 -2.66
CA GLY A 85 8.52 7.52 -2.25
C GLY A 85 7.40 6.59 -1.83
N MET A 86 7.38 5.37 -2.38
CA MET A 86 6.35 4.39 -2.08
C MET A 86 6.92 2.97 -2.14
N VAL A 87 6.47 2.13 -1.21
CA VAL A 87 6.68 0.69 -1.20
C VAL A 87 5.33 0.00 -1.27
N VAL A 88 5.21 -1.00 -2.13
CA VAL A 88 4.02 -1.83 -2.24
C VAL A 88 4.34 -3.23 -1.72
N GLY A 89 3.55 -3.70 -0.76
CA GLY A 89 3.48 -5.11 -0.40
C GLY A 89 2.87 -5.88 -1.56
N SER A 90 3.68 -6.60 -2.31
CA SER A 90 3.31 -7.18 -3.60
C SER A 90 3.19 -8.70 -3.53
N ARG A 91 2.04 -9.21 -3.99
CA ARG A 91 1.80 -10.65 -4.18
C ARG A 91 2.27 -11.13 -5.55
N SER A 92 2.59 -10.19 -6.44
CA SER A 92 2.84 -10.43 -7.87
C SER A 92 4.33 -10.48 -8.21
N VAL A 93 5.23 -10.15 -7.27
CA VAL A 93 6.69 -10.29 -7.40
C VAL A 93 7.17 -11.65 -6.89
N SER A 94 8.41 -12.02 -7.24
CA SER A 94 9.04 -13.25 -6.73
C SER A 94 9.08 -13.26 -5.19
N GLY A 95 8.62 -14.35 -4.59
CA GLY A 95 8.46 -14.50 -3.14
C GLY A 95 7.09 -14.08 -2.59
N GLY A 96 6.30 -13.31 -3.34
CA GLY A 96 4.93 -12.94 -2.96
C GLY A 96 3.95 -14.12 -3.12
N ARG A 97 2.93 -14.17 -2.26
CA ARG A 97 1.91 -15.24 -2.29
C ARG A 97 0.50 -14.67 -2.21
N ASP A 98 -0.31 -15.00 -3.21
CA ASP A 98 -1.75 -14.73 -3.19
C ASP A 98 -2.49 -15.98 -2.71
N GLY A 99 -3.03 -15.95 -1.49
CA GLY A 99 -3.81 -17.02 -0.88
C GLY A 99 -5.22 -17.20 -1.44
N SER A 100 -5.61 -16.44 -2.48
CA SER A 100 -6.92 -16.58 -3.11
C SER A 100 -7.02 -17.76 -4.08
N SER A 101 -8.26 -18.06 -4.52
CA SER A 101 -8.53 -19.10 -5.51
C SER A 101 -7.77 -18.85 -6.82
N LEU A 102 -7.44 -19.92 -7.56
CA LEU A 102 -6.70 -19.83 -8.81
C LEU A 102 -7.35 -18.85 -9.81
N ALA A 103 -8.67 -18.91 -9.96
CA ALA A 103 -9.43 -18.02 -10.83
C ALA A 103 -9.29 -16.55 -10.42
N ARG A 104 -9.41 -16.26 -9.12
CA ARG A 104 -9.24 -14.90 -8.59
C ARG A 104 -7.82 -14.38 -8.75
N ARG A 105 -6.82 -15.23 -8.52
CA ARG A 105 -5.41 -14.89 -8.72
C ARG A 105 -5.11 -14.54 -10.17
N VAL A 106 -5.66 -15.32 -11.12
CA VAL A 106 -5.54 -15.01 -12.56
C VAL A 106 -6.22 -13.68 -12.89
N GLY A 107 -7.46 -13.48 -12.43
CA GLY A 107 -8.17 -12.22 -12.64
C GLY A 107 -7.42 -11.00 -12.08
N THR A 108 -6.81 -11.14 -10.90
CA THR A 108 -6.00 -10.08 -10.28
C THR A 108 -4.75 -9.77 -11.10
N ARG A 109 -4.04 -10.79 -11.61
CA ARG A 109 -2.87 -10.60 -12.48
C ARG A 109 -3.23 -9.90 -13.78
N VAL A 110 -4.36 -10.27 -14.41
CA VAL A 110 -4.85 -9.60 -15.62
C VAL A 110 -5.20 -8.15 -15.32
N ALA A 111 -5.92 -7.87 -14.22
CA ALA A 111 -6.25 -6.51 -13.83
C ALA A 111 -4.99 -5.65 -13.60
N ASN A 112 -4.01 -6.16 -12.84
CA ASN A 112 -2.73 -5.49 -12.61
C ASN A 112 -2.00 -5.20 -13.94
N LEU A 113 -1.95 -6.18 -14.85
CA LEU A 113 -1.34 -6.03 -16.17
C LEU A 113 -2.01 -4.93 -16.99
N MET A 114 -3.34 -4.93 -17.04
CA MET A 114 -4.10 -3.91 -17.78
C MET A 114 -3.87 -2.51 -17.20
N ILE A 115 -3.99 -2.36 -15.87
CA ILE A 115 -3.85 -1.06 -15.21
C ILE A 115 -2.44 -0.50 -15.41
N ARG A 116 -1.40 -1.31 -15.17
CA ARG A 116 -0.01 -0.82 -15.27
C ARG A 116 0.35 -0.39 -16.69
N HIS A 117 -0.17 -1.06 -17.72
CA HIS A 117 0.10 -0.69 -19.11
C HIS A 117 -0.68 0.53 -19.56
N VAL A 118 -1.93 0.67 -19.12
CA VAL A 118 -2.76 1.82 -19.49
C VAL A 118 -2.30 3.11 -18.80
N VAL A 119 -1.91 3.01 -17.52
CA VAL A 119 -1.51 4.16 -16.68
C VAL A 119 0.00 4.41 -16.69
N ASP A 120 0.78 3.54 -17.36
CA ASP A 120 2.24 3.60 -17.46
C ASP A 120 2.93 3.57 -16.08
N LEU A 121 2.61 2.54 -15.30
CA LEU A 121 3.12 2.37 -13.93
C LEU A 121 4.18 1.26 -13.87
N PRO A 122 5.35 1.52 -13.27
CA PRO A 122 6.39 0.51 -13.07
C PRO A 122 6.10 -0.36 -11.82
N VAL A 123 4.87 -0.87 -11.68
CA VAL A 123 4.42 -1.62 -10.49
C VAL A 123 3.74 -2.93 -10.91
N HIS A 124 4.09 -4.05 -10.29
CA HIS A 124 3.49 -5.35 -10.59
C HIS A 124 2.16 -5.59 -9.87
N ASP A 125 2.01 -5.12 -8.62
CA ASP A 125 0.76 -5.29 -7.85
C ASP A 125 0.05 -3.97 -7.53
N VAL A 126 -0.45 -3.30 -8.57
CA VAL A 126 -1.17 -2.02 -8.44
C VAL A 126 -2.41 -2.14 -7.54
N THR A 127 -3.05 -3.30 -7.50
CA THR A 127 -4.29 -3.52 -6.72
C THR A 127 -4.05 -3.83 -5.23
N SER A 128 -2.79 -3.87 -4.78
CA SER A 128 -2.47 -4.07 -3.36
C SER A 128 -2.71 -2.79 -2.56
N SER A 129 -3.53 -2.93 -1.51
CA SER A 129 -3.82 -1.90 -0.51
C SER A 129 -2.69 -1.74 0.50
N PHE A 130 -1.78 -2.72 0.60
CA PHE A 130 -0.69 -2.70 1.57
C PHE A 130 0.49 -1.90 1.05
N ARG A 131 0.64 -0.68 1.56
CA ARG A 131 1.59 0.31 1.05
C ARG A 131 2.24 1.08 2.16
N VAL A 132 3.46 1.56 1.90
CA VAL A 132 4.16 2.51 2.74
C VAL A 132 4.58 3.68 1.88
N TYR A 133 4.27 4.90 2.31
CA TYR A 133 4.73 6.14 1.69
C TYR A 133 5.77 6.77 2.60
N SER A 134 6.86 7.30 2.03
CA SER A 134 7.73 8.20 2.80
C SER A 134 6.99 9.52 3.04
N GLY A 135 7.29 10.19 4.16
CA GLY A 135 6.59 11.41 4.55
C GLY A 135 6.67 12.51 3.48
N ASP A 136 7.82 12.66 2.83
CA ASP A 136 7.98 13.61 1.73
C ASP A 136 7.10 13.30 0.52
N ALA A 137 7.08 12.03 0.08
CA ALA A 137 6.26 11.62 -1.05
C ALA A 137 4.76 11.68 -0.71
N TRP A 138 4.39 11.32 0.51
CA TRP A 138 3.01 11.43 0.99
C TRP A 138 2.50 12.87 0.92
N ARG A 139 3.25 13.80 1.49
CA ARG A 139 2.91 15.23 1.44
C ARG A 139 2.87 15.75 0.00
N SER A 140 3.82 15.34 -0.84
CA SER A 140 3.93 15.85 -2.20
C SER A 140 2.78 15.41 -3.12
N ILE A 141 2.15 14.26 -2.86
CA ILE A 141 0.98 13.78 -3.64
C ILE A 141 -0.38 14.24 -3.08
N GLY A 142 -0.40 15.13 -2.09
CA GLY A 142 -1.63 15.63 -1.44
C GLY A 142 -2.07 14.85 -0.20
N GLY A 143 -1.24 13.90 0.26
CA GLY A 143 -1.51 13.09 1.44
C GLY A 143 -2.82 12.32 1.34
N VAL A 144 -3.60 12.37 2.41
CA VAL A 144 -4.88 11.63 2.54
C VAL A 144 -5.93 12.01 1.49
N SER A 145 -5.81 13.17 0.83
CA SER A 145 -6.76 13.54 -0.23
C SER A 145 -6.71 12.57 -1.42
N VAL A 146 -5.61 11.84 -1.59
CA VAL A 146 -5.48 10.82 -2.64
C VAL A 146 -6.38 9.60 -2.41
N LEU A 147 -6.91 9.45 -1.19
CA LEU A 147 -7.74 8.31 -0.79
C LEU A 147 -9.25 8.55 -0.91
N ARG A 148 -9.69 9.68 -1.48
CA ARG A 148 -11.08 10.17 -1.41
C ARG A 148 -12.10 9.46 -2.31
N ASP A 149 -11.66 8.82 -3.38
CA ASP A 149 -12.56 8.30 -4.42
C ASP A 149 -12.76 6.77 -4.31
N GLY A 150 -12.59 6.21 -3.12
CA GLY A 150 -12.59 4.77 -2.87
C GLY A 150 -11.21 4.11 -3.01
N VAL A 151 -11.11 2.88 -2.48
CA VAL A 151 -9.83 2.17 -2.30
C VAL A 151 -9.10 1.96 -3.64
N LEU A 152 -9.72 1.32 -4.63
CA LEU A 152 -9.00 0.99 -5.87
C LEU A 152 -8.62 2.24 -6.71
N PRO A 153 -9.50 3.24 -6.90
CA PRO A 153 -9.12 4.54 -7.46
C PRO A 153 -7.93 5.19 -6.76
N ALA A 154 -7.93 5.20 -5.43
CA ALA A 154 -6.85 5.76 -4.62
C ALA A 154 -5.51 5.06 -4.80
N LEU A 155 -5.49 3.73 -4.90
CA LEU A 155 -4.27 2.96 -5.14
C LEU A 155 -3.63 3.28 -6.49
N ILE A 156 -4.46 3.50 -7.51
CA ILE A 156 -4.02 3.87 -8.87
C ILE A 156 -3.55 5.33 -8.90
N ALA A 157 -4.36 6.24 -8.36
CA ALA A 157 -4.06 7.67 -8.32
C ALA A 157 -2.78 7.98 -7.55
N SER A 158 -2.60 7.38 -6.37
CA SER A 158 -1.38 7.54 -5.57
C SER A 158 -0.15 6.96 -6.25
N ALA A 159 -0.23 5.77 -6.85
CA ALA A 159 0.89 5.20 -7.60
C ALA A 159 1.30 6.09 -8.77
N HIS A 160 0.32 6.62 -9.50
CA HIS A 160 0.56 7.53 -10.62
C HIS A 160 1.16 8.85 -10.16
N ALA A 161 0.65 9.46 -9.10
CA ALA A 161 1.18 10.71 -8.55
C ALA A 161 2.63 10.54 -8.05
N VAL A 162 2.93 9.47 -7.33
CA VAL A 162 4.29 9.14 -6.86
C VAL A 162 5.22 8.98 -8.07
N HIS A 163 4.82 8.19 -9.08
CA HIS A 163 5.64 7.97 -10.27
C HIS A 163 5.88 9.25 -11.08
N HIS A 164 4.84 10.07 -11.26
CA HIS A 164 4.90 11.32 -12.02
C HIS A 164 5.82 12.34 -11.34
N GLN A 165 5.89 12.34 -10.01
CA GLN A 165 6.81 13.17 -9.24
C GLN A 165 8.24 12.58 -9.15
N ARG A 166 8.55 11.54 -9.93
CA ARG A 166 9.88 10.92 -10.07
C ARG A 166 10.39 10.24 -8.79
N TRP A 167 9.51 9.95 -7.85
CA TRP A 167 9.84 9.06 -6.74
C TRP A 167 10.01 7.62 -7.23
N VAL A 168 10.91 6.88 -6.58
CA VAL A 168 11.07 5.44 -6.79
C VAL A 168 9.93 4.71 -6.10
N ILE A 169 9.32 3.77 -6.83
CA ILE A 169 8.37 2.81 -6.27
C ILE A 169 9.08 1.47 -6.13
N ALA A 170 9.12 0.92 -4.92
CA ALA A 170 9.67 -0.40 -4.64
C ALA A 170 8.56 -1.42 -4.34
N GLU A 171 8.84 -2.70 -4.55
CA GLU A 171 7.93 -3.79 -4.23
C GLU A 171 8.62 -4.77 -3.27
N VAL A 172 7.95 -5.07 -2.16
CA VAL A 172 8.40 -6.07 -1.17
C VAL A 172 7.44 -7.26 -1.24
N PRO A 173 7.93 -8.51 -1.37
CA PRO A 173 7.07 -9.67 -1.42
C PRO A 173 6.31 -9.86 -0.11
N VAL A 174 4.98 -10.02 -0.20
CA VAL A 174 4.12 -10.30 0.97
C VAL A 174 3.18 -11.46 0.68
N SER A 175 2.59 -12.03 1.72
CA SER A 175 1.56 -13.07 1.61
C SER A 175 0.21 -12.51 2.02
N THR A 176 -0.85 -12.76 1.24
CA THR A 176 -2.22 -12.38 1.63
C THR A 176 -3.05 -13.56 2.06
N LEU A 177 -3.92 -13.31 3.04
CA LEU A 177 -4.90 -14.29 3.51
C LEU A 177 -6.01 -14.53 2.46
N PRO A 178 -6.75 -15.65 2.52
CA PRO A 178 -7.78 -16.02 1.54
C PRO A 178 -8.99 -15.08 1.45
N SER A 179 -9.05 -14.04 2.26
CA SER A 179 -10.26 -13.26 2.53
C SER A 179 -10.11 -11.82 2.04
N SER A 180 -10.45 -11.59 0.79
CA SER A 180 -10.99 -10.29 0.37
C SER A 180 -12.00 -10.57 -0.75
N THR A 181 -13.17 -9.94 -0.76
CA THR A 181 -14.09 -9.93 -1.91
C THR A 181 -14.08 -8.51 -2.42
N ARG A 182 -13.53 -8.27 -3.62
CA ARG A 182 -13.65 -6.95 -4.26
C ARG A 182 -15.08 -6.79 -4.77
N THR A 183 -15.68 -5.62 -4.59
CA THR A 183 -17.05 -5.37 -5.04
C THR A 183 -17.05 -4.95 -6.51
N LEU A 184 -18.17 -5.15 -7.22
CA LEU A 184 -18.31 -4.72 -8.62
C LEU A 184 -18.24 -3.18 -8.77
N SER A 185 -18.66 -2.44 -7.74
CA SER A 185 -18.54 -0.98 -7.67
C SER A 185 -17.10 -0.49 -7.63
N ASP A 186 -16.19 -1.22 -6.98
CA ASP A 186 -14.76 -0.88 -6.94
C ASP A 186 -14.14 -0.96 -8.34
N VAL A 187 -14.54 -1.97 -9.11
CA VAL A 187 -14.03 -2.21 -10.47
C VAL A 187 -14.50 -1.12 -11.43
N ALA A 188 -15.78 -0.74 -11.36
CA ALA A 188 -16.33 0.31 -12.22
C ALA A 188 -15.68 1.68 -11.95
N SER A 189 -15.50 2.05 -10.69
CA SER A 189 -14.87 3.32 -10.29
C SER A 189 -13.39 3.38 -10.69
N ALA A 190 -12.68 2.25 -10.58
CA ALA A 190 -11.31 2.13 -11.05
C ALA A 190 -11.18 2.32 -12.57
N ALA A 191 -12.14 1.79 -13.36
CA ALA A 191 -12.15 1.98 -14.81
C ALA A 191 -12.25 3.47 -15.20
N GLY A 192 -13.09 4.25 -14.50
CA GLY A 192 -13.19 5.70 -14.70
C GLY A 192 -11.89 6.46 -14.39
N THR A 193 -11.21 6.07 -13.31
CA THR A 193 -9.90 6.62 -12.92
C THR A 193 -8.85 6.32 -13.98
N VAL A 194 -8.74 5.05 -14.41
CA VAL A 194 -7.82 4.61 -15.45
C VAL A 194 -8.06 5.36 -16.77
N ALA A 195 -9.32 5.52 -17.19
CA ALA A 195 -9.66 6.25 -18.42
C ALA A 195 -9.31 7.75 -18.34
N THR A 196 -9.44 8.35 -17.17
CA THR A 196 -9.07 9.76 -16.94
C THR A 196 -7.56 9.96 -17.01
N LEU A 197 -6.79 9.10 -16.33
CA LEU A 197 -5.32 9.17 -16.36
C LEU A 197 -4.76 8.84 -17.75
N ALA A 198 -5.33 7.85 -18.45
CA ALA A 198 -4.93 7.52 -19.82
C ALA A 198 -5.13 8.67 -20.81
N ARG A 199 -6.18 9.49 -20.62
CA ARG A 199 -6.43 10.69 -21.45
C ARG A 199 -5.40 11.78 -21.19
N ARG A 200 -5.01 12.01 -19.92
CA ARG A 200 -3.97 12.97 -19.55
C ARG A 200 -2.59 12.64 -20.13
N ARG A 201 -2.30 11.35 -20.37
CA ARG A 201 -1.07 10.92 -21.05
C ARG A 201 -1.01 11.33 -22.53
N ARG A 202 -2.16 11.45 -23.20
CA ARG A 202 -2.25 11.70 -24.64
C ARG A 202 -2.33 13.19 -25.02
N ALA A 203 -2.50 14.07 -24.03
CA ALA A 203 -2.52 15.52 -24.18
C ALA A 203 -1.12 16.09 -23.90
#